data_AF-A0A383N1Q4-F1
#
_entry.id   AF-A0A383N1Q4-F1
#
_cell.length_a   1.000
_cell.length_b   1.000
_cell.length_c   1.000
_cell.angle_alpha   90.00
_cell.angle_beta   90.00
_cell.angle_gamma   90.00
#
_symmetry.space_group_name_H-M   'P 1'
#
loop_
_entity.id
_entity.type
_entity.pdbx_description
1 polymer ?
#
loop_
_entity_poly.entity_id
_entity_poly.type
_entity_poly.pdbx_seq_one_letter_code
_entity_poly.pdbx_strand_id
1 'polypeptide(L)' 'MKRDKRRHHARRLKAKRRMYSNAGDGNAAAIGMVARTPCLCSCWMCGHQRQHYGQSMQERRARLRYTD' A
#
# COMPACT_ATOMS: atom_id res chain seq x y z
N MET A 1 15.08 0.40 14.52
CA MET A 1 14.66 -0.97 14.11
C MET A 1 15.60 -1.50 13.01
N LYS A 2 16.33 -2.60 13.24
CA LYS A 2 17.31 -3.16 12.26
C LYS A 2 16.63 -3.61 10.96
N ARG A 3 17.36 -3.56 9.83
CA ARG A 3 16.88 -3.92 8.47
C ARG A 3 16.24 -5.32 8.42
N ASP A 4 16.85 -6.28 9.11
CA ASP A 4 16.39 -7.68 9.09
C ASP A 4 15.06 -7.86 9.80
N LYS A 5 14.86 -7.16 10.92
CA LYS A 5 13.56 -7.14 11.61
C LYS A 5 12.48 -6.60 10.67
N ARG A 6 12.74 -5.51 9.94
CA ARG A 6 11.77 -4.97 8.95
C ARG A 6 11.42 -5.99 7.87
N ARG A 7 12.42 -6.67 7.30
CA ARG A 7 12.21 -7.74 6.30
C ARG A 7 11.41 -8.91 6.87
N HIS A 8 11.73 -9.34 8.08
CA HIS A 8 11.02 -10.39 8.78
C HIS A 8 9.54 -10.05 8.97
N HIS A 9 9.22 -8.86 9.49
CA HIS A 9 7.83 -8.43 9.67
C HIS A 9 7.08 -8.29 8.35
N ALA A 10 7.73 -7.76 7.30
CA ALA A 10 7.14 -7.67 5.98
C ALA A 10 6.80 -9.06 5.41
N ARG A 11 7.72 -10.04 5.55
CA ARG A 11 7.49 -11.44 5.14
C ARG A 11 6.32 -12.04 5.91
N ARG A 12 6.29 -11.87 7.23
CA ARG A 12 5.20 -12.37 8.10
C ARG A 12 3.84 -11.79 7.69
N LEU A 13 3.77 -10.48 7.45
CA LEU A 13 2.54 -9.81 7.04
C LEU A 13 2.04 -10.30 5.68
N LYS A 14 2.94 -10.41 4.69
CA LYS A 14 2.59 -10.96 3.36
C LYS A 14 2.05 -12.40 3.47
N ALA A 15 2.70 -13.25 4.26
CA ALA A 15 2.26 -14.63 4.47
C ALA A 15 0.88 -14.73 5.13
N LYS A 16 0.54 -13.81 6.05
CA LYS A 16 -0.81 -13.75 6.65
C LYS A 16 -1.84 -13.24 5.65
N ARG A 17 -1.56 -12.12 4.97
CA ARG A 17 -2.53 -11.42 4.13
C ARG A 17 -2.82 -12.12 2.80
N ARG A 18 -1.99 -13.07 2.35
CA ARG A 18 -2.30 -13.92 1.19
C ARG A 18 -3.57 -14.77 1.37
N MET A 19 -3.95 -15.06 2.61
CA MET A 19 -5.12 -15.88 2.92
C MET A 19 -6.41 -15.05 3.02
N TYR A 20 -6.33 -13.73 2.82
CA TYR A 20 -7.51 -12.88 2.94
C TYR A 20 -8.31 -12.95 1.65
N SER A 21 -9.64 -12.92 1.75
CA SER A 21 -10.54 -12.92 0.60
C SER A 21 -10.32 -11.72 -0.33
N ASN A 22 -9.73 -10.66 0.19
CA ASN A 22 -9.39 -9.46 -0.55
C ASN A 22 -7.96 -9.46 -1.10
N ALA A 23 -7.24 -10.58 -1.09
CA ALA A 23 -5.88 -10.73 -1.64
C ALA A 23 -5.79 -10.64 -3.17
N GLY A 24 -6.92 -10.43 -3.87
CA GLY A 24 -7.02 -10.48 -5.32
C GLY A 24 -6.66 -11.86 -5.86
N ASP A 25 -5.98 -11.90 -7.01
CA ASP A 25 -5.57 -13.16 -7.67
C ASP A 25 -4.44 -13.91 -6.96
N GLY A 26 -4.04 -13.49 -5.76
CA GLY A 26 -2.94 -14.12 -5.00
C GLY A 26 -1.54 -13.89 -5.60
N ASN A 27 -1.41 -13.04 -6.63
CA ASN A 27 -0.12 -12.70 -7.19
C ASN A 27 0.75 -11.90 -6.20
N ALA A 28 2.08 -11.90 -6.38
CA ALA A 28 3.02 -11.24 -5.47
C ALA A 28 2.83 -9.71 -5.35
N ALA A 29 2.44 -9.03 -6.42
CA ALA A 29 2.07 -7.62 -6.43
C ALA A 29 0.74 -7.38 -5.69
N ALA A 30 -0.28 -8.20 -5.90
CA ALA A 30 -1.56 -8.13 -5.18
C ALA A 30 -1.35 -8.32 -3.67
N ILE A 31 -0.61 -9.36 -3.27
CA ILE A 31 -0.22 -9.58 -1.87
C ILE A 31 0.63 -8.41 -1.34
N GLY A 32 1.49 -7.82 -2.17
CA GLY A 32 2.28 -6.65 -1.83
C GLY A 32 1.43 -5.42 -1.52
N MET A 33 0.39 -5.18 -2.34
CA MET A 33 -0.61 -4.15 -2.12
C MET A 33 -1.40 -4.44 -0.84
N VAL A 34 -1.98 -5.63 -0.70
CA VAL A 34 -2.77 -5.99 0.49
C VAL A 34 -1.95 -5.95 1.76
N ALA A 35 -0.65 -6.29 1.73
CA ALA A 35 0.29 -6.18 2.85
C ALA A 35 0.50 -4.73 3.33
N ARG A 36 0.31 -3.74 2.47
CA ARG A 36 0.40 -2.31 2.81
C ARG A 36 -0.99 -1.73 3.08
N THR A 37 -1.93 -1.94 2.18
CA THR A 37 -3.30 -1.43 2.19
C THR A 37 -4.28 -2.60 2.24
N PRO A 38 -4.92 -2.89 3.39
CA PRO A 38 -5.75 -4.09 3.53
C PRO A 38 -6.95 -4.10 2.58
N CYS A 39 -7.41 -2.94 2.09
CA CYS A 39 -8.48 -2.85 1.11
C CYS A 39 -7.91 -2.57 -0.28
N LEU A 40 -8.09 -3.50 -1.23
CA LEU A 40 -7.83 -3.25 -2.66
C LEU A 40 -8.86 -2.32 -3.30
N CYS A 41 -9.98 -2.13 -2.60
CA CYS A 41 -11.12 -1.36 -3.05
C CYS A 41 -10.92 0.13 -2.77
N SER A 42 -11.30 0.99 -3.71
CA SER A 42 -11.33 2.46 -3.54
C SER A 42 -12.72 2.97 -3.16
N CYS A 43 -13.57 2.13 -2.57
CA CYS A 43 -14.91 2.55 -2.19
C CYS A 43 -14.87 3.57 -1.05
N TRP A 44 -15.96 4.31 -0.90
CA TRP A 44 -16.12 5.36 0.11
C TRP A 44 -15.96 4.84 1.56
N MET A 45 -16.22 3.55 1.82
CA MET A 45 -15.99 2.90 3.12
C MET A 45 -14.54 2.45 3.30
N CYS A 46 -13.91 1.93 2.24
CA CYS A 46 -12.50 1.49 2.25
C CYS A 46 -11.56 2.69 2.41
N GLY A 47 -11.99 3.88 1.96
CA GLY A 47 -11.30 5.13 2.20
C GLY A 47 -9.93 5.19 1.55
N HIS A 48 -9.90 5.24 0.22
CA HIS A 48 -8.63 5.30 -0.50
C HIS A 48 -7.83 6.52 -0.02
N GLN A 49 -6.54 6.34 0.28
CA GLN A 49 -5.71 7.40 0.87
C GLN A 49 -5.72 8.68 0.02
N ARG A 50 -5.81 8.56 -1.31
CA ARG A 50 -5.97 9.72 -2.21
C ARG A 50 -7.31 10.45 -2.05
N GLN A 51 -8.39 9.75 -1.72
CA GLN A 51 -9.70 10.40 -1.52
C GLN A 51 -9.73 11.21 -0.22
N HIS A 52 -9.15 10.69 0.88
CA HIS A 52 -9.17 11.40 2.17
C HIS A 52 -8.04 12.42 2.34
N TYR A 53 -6.84 12.11 1.85
CA TYR A 53 -5.63 12.90 2.12
C TYR A 53 -5.06 13.60 0.88
N GLY A 54 -5.63 13.35 -0.30
CA GLY A 54 -5.20 13.96 -1.56
C GLY A 54 -3.81 13.49 -2.01
N GLN A 55 -3.07 14.41 -2.63
CA GLN A 55 -1.73 14.14 -3.17
C GLN A 55 -0.69 13.98 -2.09
N SER A 56 0.21 13.02 -2.29
CA SER A 56 1.38 12.80 -1.43
C SER A 56 2.37 13.96 -1.51
N MET A 57 3.21 14.12 -0.49
CA MET A 57 4.24 15.15 -0.47
C MET A 57 5.26 15.01 -1.62
N GLN A 58 5.52 13.79 -2.11
CA GLN A 58 6.36 13.58 -3.28
C GLN A 58 5.71 14.12 -4.56
N GLU A 59 4.41 13.87 -4.76
CA GLU A 59 3.69 14.37 -5.92
C GLU A 59 3.59 15.90 -5.90
N ARG A 60 3.36 16.50 -4.73
CA ARG A 60 3.38 17.96 -4.56
C ARG A 60 4.76 18.53 -4.93
N ARG A 61 5.84 17.91 -4.45
CA ARG A 61 7.22 18.32 -4.77
C ARG A 61 7.56 18.13 -6.25
N ALA A 62 7.11 17.03 -6.85
CA ALA A 62 7.29 16.79 -8.27
C ALA A 62 6.59 17.88 -9.08
N ARG A 63 5.32 18.18 -8.78
CA ARG A 63 4.58 19.25 -9.44
C ARG A 63 5.29 20.61 -9.34
N LEU A 64 5.81 20.96 -8.16
CA LEU A 64 6.59 22.18 -7.95
C LEU A 64 7.95 22.21 -8.67
N ARG A 65 8.51 21.05 -9.03
CA ARG A 65 9.76 20.94 -9.80
C ARG A 65 9.54 20.96 -11.31
N TYR A 66 8.33 20.67 -11.78
CA TYR A 66 7.94 20.72 -13.19
C TYR A 66 7.18 22.00 -13.56
N THR A 67 7.04 22.94 -12.62
CA THR A 67 6.62 24.31 -12.88
C THR A 67 7.87 25.17 -13.08
N ASP A 68 8.49 25.03 -14.25
CA ASP A 68 9.30 26.03 -14.94
C ASP A 68 8.57 26.34 -16.25
#